data_AF-A0AAJ1QAB2-F1
#
_entry.id   AF-A0AAJ1QAB2-F1
#
_cell.length_a   1.000
_cell.length_b   1.000
_cell.length_c   1.000
_cell.angle_alpha   90.00
_cell.angle_beta   90.00
_cell.angle_gamma   90.00
#
_symmetry.space_group_name_H-M   'P 1'
#
loop_
_entity.id
_entity.type
_entity.pdbx_description
1 polymer ?
#
loop_
_entity_poly.entity_id
_entity_poly.type
_entity_poly.pdbx_seq_one_letter_code
_entity_poly.pdbx_strand_id
1 'polypeptide(L)' 'AVSLAINSRTGRTQNHFHIHISCIRPDVREQLDNNLANISSRWLPLPGGLRGHEYLARRVTESELVQRSPFMMLAEEVP' A
#
# COMPACT_ATOMS: atom_id res chain seq x y z
N ALA A 1 11.21 7.77 5.57
CA ALA A 1 10.29 6.63 5.73
C ALA A 1 10.72 5.50 4.80
N VAL A 2 10.48 4.25 5.19
CA VAL A 2 10.79 3.04 4.40
C VAL A 2 9.53 2.59 3.66
N SER A 3 9.70 2.06 2.45
CA SER A 3 8.66 1.43 1.66
C SER A 3 8.98 -0.04 1.41
N LEU A 4 7.94 -0.87 1.52
CA LEU A 4 7.93 -2.26 1.06
C LEU A 4 7.00 -2.33 -0.15
N ALA A 5 7.51 -2.74 -1.30
CA ALA A 5 6.71 -2.96 -2.49
C ALA A 5 6.81 -4.42 -2.93
N ILE A 6 5.66 -4.99 -3.31
CA ILE A 6 5.54 -6.39 -3.67
C ILE A 6 4.79 -6.45 -4.98
N ASN A 7 5.47 -6.99 -6.00
CA ASN A 7 4.92 -7.00 -7.36
C ASN A 7 3.68 -7.89 -7.41
N SER A 8 2.68 -7.55 -8.24
CA SER A 8 1.47 -8.36 -8.41
C SER A 8 1.79 -9.69 -9.13
N ARG A 9 0.84 -10.63 -9.15
CA ARG A 9 1.00 -11.87 -9.93
C ARG A 9 1.26 -11.58 -11.42
N THR A 10 0.57 -10.60 -12.00
CA THR A 10 0.71 -10.21 -13.41
C THR A 10 1.98 -9.40 -13.68
N GLY A 11 2.53 -8.73 -12.67
CA GLY A 11 3.76 -7.94 -12.78
C GLY A 11 5.06 -8.74 -12.58
N ARG A 12 4.99 -10.07 -12.39
CA ARG A 12 6.16 -10.92 -12.14
C ARG A 12 6.38 -11.90 -13.29
N THR A 13 7.66 -12.08 -13.65
CA THR A 13 8.10 -13.04 -14.69
C THR A 13 8.43 -14.43 -14.12
N GLN A 14 8.56 -14.54 -12.80
CA GLN A 14 8.82 -15.79 -12.07
C GLN A 14 7.74 -16.01 -11.00
N ASN A 15 7.54 -17.27 -10.60
CA ASN A 15 6.57 -17.65 -9.56
C ASN A 15 7.13 -17.46 -8.12
N HIS A 16 7.87 -16.37 -7.88
CA HIS A 16 8.40 -16.01 -6.56
C HIS A 16 7.94 -14.60 -6.17
N PHE A 17 7.81 -14.32 -4.88
CA PHE A 17 7.58 -12.96 -4.41
C PHE A 17 8.84 -12.10 -4.61
N HIS A 18 8.73 -11.04 -5.41
CA HIS A 18 9.76 -10.01 -5.46
C HIS A 18 9.39 -8.93 -4.45
N ILE A 19 10.21 -8.80 -3.42
CA ILE A 19 10.07 -7.82 -2.35
C ILE A 19 11.13 -6.73 -2.56
N HIS A 20 10.70 -5.49 -2.75
CA HIS A 20 11.56 -4.33 -2.79
C HIS A 20 11.47 -3.57 -1.48
N ILE A 21 12.62 -3.32 -0.84
CA ILE A 21 12.72 -2.45 0.33
C ILE A 21 13.56 -1.24 -0.09
N SER A 22 12.99 -0.05 0.01
CA SER A 22 13.65 1.18 -0.42
C SER A 22 13.17 2.40 0.36
N CYS A 23 13.88 3.51 0.23
CA CYS A 23 13.38 4.81 0.69
C CYS A 23 12.17 5.22 -0.15
N ILE A 24 11.17 5.79 0.50
CA ILE A 24 10.06 6.42 -0.22
C ILE A 24 10.53 7.70 -0.91
N ARG A 25 10.06 7.96 -2.12
CA ARG A 25 10.33 9.23 -2.80
C ARG A 25 9.68 10.39 -2.02
N PRO A 26 10.30 11.59 -1.98
CA PRO A 26 9.76 12.74 -1.25
C PRO A 26 8.35 13.14 -1.69
N ASP A 27 8.09 13.19 -3.00
CA ASP A 27 6.79 13.55 -3.59
C ASP A 27 5.68 12.56 -3.18
N VAL A 28 5.99 11.27 -3.16
CA VAL A 28 5.06 10.24 -2.69
C VAL A 28 4.79 10.40 -1.20
N ARG A 29 5.81 10.72 -0.40
CA ARG A 29 5.62 10.93 1.05
C ARG A 29 4.71 12.12 1.31
N GLU A 30 4.96 13.24 0.64
CA GLU A 30 4.15 14.45 0.76
C GLU A 30 2.68 14.19 0.40
N GLN A 31 2.41 13.46 -0.69
CA GLN A 31 1.04 13.11 -1.08
C GLN A 31 0.33 12.25 -0.02
N LEU A 32 1.04 11.31 0.60
CA LEU A 32 0.50 10.50 1.70
C LEU A 32 0.24 11.34 2.96
N ASP A 33 1.13 12.27 3.28
CA ASP A 33 0.99 13.20 4.40
C ASP A 33 -0.24 14.09 4.25
N ASN A 34 -0.41 14.69 3.08
CA ASN A 34 -1.54 15.55 2.77
C ASN A 34 -2.89 14.79 2.83
N ASN A 35 -2.86 13.47 2.68
CA ASN A 35 -4.05 12.62 2.74
C ASN A 35 -4.22 11.86 4.06
N LEU A 36 -3.43 12.14 5.10
CA LEU A 36 -3.49 11.39 6.36
C LEU A 36 -4.90 11.32 6.95
N ALA A 37 -5.68 12.40 6.90
CA ALA A 37 -7.04 12.42 7.42
C ALA A 37 -8.02 11.56 6.58
N ASN A 38 -7.73 11.35 5.29
CA ASN A 38 -8.58 10.60 4.36
C ASN A 38 -8.22 9.10 4.31
N ILE A 39 -6.99 8.74 4.69
CA ILE A 39 -6.58 7.33 4.77
C ILE A 39 -7.19 6.73 6.04
N SER A 40 -8.11 5.79 5.87
CA SER A 40 -8.86 5.15 6.95
C SER A 40 -8.34 3.73 7.24
N SER A 41 -8.99 3.02 8.17
CA SER A 41 -8.80 1.58 8.37
C SER A 41 -9.59 0.72 7.38
N ARG A 42 -9.96 1.24 6.21
CA ARG A 42 -10.55 0.48 5.10
C ARG A 42 -9.81 0.81 3.82
N TRP A 43 -9.76 -0.13 2.89
CA TRP A 43 -9.27 0.14 1.54
C TRP A 43 -10.22 1.08 0.83
N LEU A 44 -9.75 2.30 0.57
CA LEU A 44 -10.48 3.33 -0.17
C LEU A 44 -9.56 3.95 -1.22
N PRO A 45 -10.10 4.51 -2.31
CA PRO A 45 -9.30 5.28 -3.26
C PRO A 45 -8.51 6.37 -2.55
N LEU A 46 -7.20 6.45 -2.83
CA LEU A 46 -6.34 7.52 -2.36
C LEU A 46 -6.60 8.77 -3.21
N PRO A 47 -7.07 9.88 -2.63
CA PRO A 47 -7.34 11.09 -3.40
C PRO A 47 -6.08 11.59 -4.13
N GLY A 48 -6.23 11.82 -5.44
CA GLY A 48 -5.13 12.24 -6.33
C GLY A 48 -4.15 11.14 -6.74
N GLY A 49 -4.31 9.91 -6.22
CA GLY A 49 -3.45 8.78 -6.54
C GLY A 49 -1.98 9.02 -6.17
N LEU A 50 -1.07 8.27 -6.81
CA LEU A 50 0.37 8.49 -6.73
C LEU A 50 0.96 8.49 -8.13
N ARG A 51 1.69 9.56 -8.49
CA ARG A 51 2.38 9.70 -9.78
C ARG A 51 1.48 9.44 -11.01
N GLY A 52 0.22 9.90 -10.97
CA GLY A 52 -0.72 9.74 -12.08
C GLY A 52 -1.37 8.37 -12.19
N HIS A 53 -1.17 7.49 -11.20
CA HIS A 53 -1.86 6.21 -11.11
C HIS A 53 -2.82 6.20 -9.93
N GLU A 54 -3.96 5.53 -10.09
CA GLU A 54 -4.91 5.30 -9.01
C GLU A 54 -4.39 4.26 -8.04
N TYR A 55 -4.65 4.49 -6.75
CA TYR A 55 -4.28 3.57 -5.68
C TYR A 55 -5.42 3.45 -4.67
N LEU A 56 -5.55 2.27 -4.07
CA LEU A 56 -6.26 2.12 -2.80
C LEU A 56 -5.26 2.31 -1.66
N ALA A 57 -5.71 2.96 -0.59
CA ALA A 57 -4.92 3.15 0.62
C ALA A 57 -5.72 2.72 1.85
N ARG A 58 -5.01 2.08 2.79
CA ARG A 58 -5.48 1.73 4.13
C ARG A 58 -4.36 2.00 5.13
N ARG A 59 -4.70 2.54 6.29
CA ARG A 59 -3.82 2.58 7.47
C ARG A 59 -3.88 1.24 8.18
N VAL A 60 -2.71 0.71 8.51
CA VAL A 60 -2.55 -0.52 9.32
C VAL A 60 -1.73 -0.15 10.54
N THR A 61 -2.25 -0.45 11.74
CA THR A 61 -1.50 -0.28 12.99
C THR A 61 -0.54 -1.45 13.20
N GLU A 62 0.41 -1.30 14.13
CA GLU A 62 1.30 -2.41 14.52
C GLU A 62 0.52 -3.62 15.04
N SER A 63 -0.51 -3.40 15.86
CA SER A 63 -1.34 -4.48 16.40
C SER A 63 -2.13 -5.20 15.31
N GLU A 64 -2.71 -4.47 14.35
CA GLU A 64 -3.37 -5.08 13.19
C GLU A 64 -2.38 -5.91 12.36
N LEU A 65 -1.16 -5.39 12.14
CA LEU A 65 -0.13 -6.04 11.35
C LEU A 65 0.38 -7.35 11.98
N VAL A 66 0.48 -7.40 13.31
CA VAL A 66 0.86 -8.62 14.04
C VAL A 66 -0.24 -9.68 13.97
N GLN A 67 -1.50 -9.27 13.99
CA GLN A 67 -2.64 -10.20 14.03
C GLN A 67 -3.05 -10.73 12.66
N ARG A 68 -2.92 -9.91 11.60
CA ARG A 68 -3.45 -10.26 10.28
C ARG A 68 -2.51 -9.80 9.17
N SER A 69 -2.32 -10.69 8.21
CA SER A 69 -1.50 -10.42 7.03
C SER A 69 -2.12 -9.31 6.16
N PRO A 70 -1.36 -8.29 5.73
CA PRO A 70 -1.85 -7.26 4.81
C PRO A 70 -2.36 -7.83 3.48
N PHE A 71 -1.84 -8.99 3.04
CA PHE A 71 -2.33 -9.66 1.83
C PHE A 71 -3.71 -10.25 2.02
N MET A 72 -3.98 -10.85 3.18
CA MET A 72 -5.29 -11.39 3.51
C MET A 72 -6.30 -10.26 3.70
N MET A 73 -5.89 -9.16 4.35
CA MET A 73 -6.73 -7.95 4.42
C MET A 73 -7.13 -7.48 3.03
N LEU A 74 -6.19 -7.37 2.08
CA LEU A 74 -6.48 -6.96 0.72
C LEU A 74 -7.41 -7.96 0.01
N ALA A 75 -7.11 -9.26 0.09
CA ALA A 75 -7.84 -10.32 -0.61
C ALA A 75 -9.29 -10.49 -0.11
N GLU A 76 -9.56 -10.18 1.16
CA GLU A 76 -10.88 -10.37 1.77
C GLU A 76 -11.75 -9.10 1.77
N GLU A 77 -11.14 -7.92 1.62
CA GLU A 77 -11.84 -6.63 1.78
C GLU A 77 -11.94 -5.81 0.49
N VAL A 78 -11.19 -6.19 -0.56
CA VAL A 78 -11.29 -5.58 -1.89
C VAL A 78 -11.91 -6.61 -2.85
N PRO A 79 -12.99 -6.26 -3.58
CA PRO A 79 -13.70 -7.17 -4.48
C PRO A 79 -12.84 -7.73 -5.63
#